data_AF-G2J349-F1
#
_entry.id   AF-G2J349-F1
#
_cell.length_a   1.000
_cell.length_b   1.000
_cell.length_c   1.000
_cell.angle_alpha   90.00
_cell.angle_beta   90.00
_cell.angle_gamma   90.00
#
_symmetry.space_group_name_H-M   'P 1'
#
loop_
_entity.id
_entity.type
_entity.pdbx_description
1 polymer ?
#
loop_
_entity_poly.entity_id
_entity_poly.type
_entity_poly.pdbx_seq_one_letter_code
_entity_poly.pdbx_strand_id
1 'polypeptide(L)'
;MLHDHQLQSDRLFAITHRVGFALWQLQELEATSAQYFVLVVHAKAGMGIAAGQELVDKAKSKTFGSTINQLVKAKQLPQEVEDRFQALLSERNWLVHSSRASSRAAIHNDHACQILIERLDIIAEEARLLLKEVAKQVEAFVKRHGISTANIAELASQTLSEWHGENAP
;
A
#
# COMPACT_ATOMS: atom_id res chain seq x y z
N MET A 1 32.08 -12.34 -23.82
CA MET A 1 32.24 -11.17 -22.94
C MET A 1 31.11 -10.16 -23.13
N LEU A 2 30.82 -9.65 -24.35
CA LEU A 2 29.69 -8.74 -24.60
C LEU A 2 28.30 -9.28 -24.21
N HIS A 3 28.04 -10.58 -24.45
CA HIS A 3 26.75 -11.22 -24.13
C HIS A 3 26.46 -11.34 -22.62
N ASP A 4 27.50 -11.47 -21.79
CA ASP A 4 27.33 -11.62 -20.33
C ASP A 4 27.01 -10.27 -19.66
N HIS A 5 27.63 -9.19 -20.13
CA HIS A 5 27.30 -7.84 -19.68
C HIS A 5 25.88 -7.41 -20.07
N GLN A 6 25.41 -7.78 -21.27
CA GLN A 6 24.04 -7.51 -21.68
C GLN A 6 23.03 -8.22 -20.75
N LEU A 7 23.25 -9.51 -20.48
CA LEU A 7 22.39 -10.29 -19.61
C LEU A 7 22.34 -9.76 -18.18
N GLN A 8 23.50 -9.35 -17.63
CA GLN A 8 23.57 -8.72 -16.31
C GLN A 8 22.83 -7.37 -16.28
N SER A 9 22.93 -6.59 -17.36
CA SER A 9 22.19 -5.32 -17.52
C SER A 9 20.68 -5.56 -17.54
N ASP A 10 20.21 -6.53 -18.31
CA ASP A 10 18.79 -6.86 -18.42
C ASP A 10 18.21 -7.33 -17.07
N ARG A 11 18.96 -8.16 -16.33
CA ARG A 11 18.57 -8.59 -14.97
C ARG A 11 18.53 -7.42 -13.99
N LEU A 12 19.54 -6.52 -14.02
CA LEU A 12 19.55 -5.33 -13.18
C LEU A 12 18.33 -4.44 -13.45
N PHE A 13 18.01 -4.22 -14.72
CA PHE A 13 16.81 -3.48 -15.14
C PHE A 13 15.53 -4.14 -14.60
N ALA A 14 15.38 -5.46 -14.79
CA ALA A 14 14.20 -6.19 -14.30
C ALA A 14 14.06 -6.09 -12.77
N ILE A 15 15.14 -6.29 -12.02
CA ILE A 15 15.12 -6.22 -10.55
C ILE A 15 14.76 -4.80 -10.09
N THR A 16 15.44 -3.78 -10.61
CA THR A 16 15.21 -2.39 -10.19
C THR A 16 13.79 -1.91 -10.51
N HIS A 17 13.27 -2.26 -11.68
CA HIS A 17 11.88 -1.99 -12.03
C HIS A 17 10.89 -2.65 -11.05
N ARG A 18 11.11 -3.91 -10.69
CA ARG A 18 10.22 -4.67 -9.81
C ARG A 18 10.29 -4.17 -8.37
N VAL A 19 11.49 -3.80 -7.90
CA VAL A 19 11.67 -3.11 -6.61
C VAL A 19 10.89 -1.79 -6.58
N GLY A 20 11.03 -0.95 -7.61
CA GLY A 20 10.30 0.31 -7.70
C GLY A 20 8.78 0.11 -7.68
N PHE A 21 8.28 -0.86 -8.46
CA PHE A 21 6.85 -1.17 -8.50
C PHE A 21 6.32 -1.69 -7.16
N ALA A 22 7.02 -2.64 -6.52
CA ALA A 22 6.63 -3.17 -5.21
C ALA A 22 6.62 -2.08 -4.13
N LEU A 23 7.62 -1.20 -4.11
CA LEU A 23 7.67 -0.06 -3.18
C LEU A 23 6.51 0.90 -3.41
N TRP A 24 6.15 1.19 -4.66
CA TRP A 24 5.01 2.04 -4.96
C TRP A 24 3.69 1.44 -4.44
N GLN A 25 3.43 0.16 -4.73
CA GLN A 25 2.22 -0.52 -4.21
C GLN A 25 2.16 -0.50 -2.67
N LEU A 26 3.31 -0.72 -2.01
CA LEU A 26 3.41 -0.62 -0.55
C LEU A 26 3.11 0.80 -0.05
N GLN A 27 3.64 1.84 -0.69
CA GLN A 27 3.39 3.23 -0.31
C GLN A 27 1.90 3.63 -0.42
N GLU A 28 1.23 3.17 -1.48
CA GLU A 28 -0.22 3.39 -1.62
C GLU A 28 -0.98 2.71 -0.47
N LEU A 29 -0.66 1.44 -0.17
CA LEU A 29 -1.27 0.72 0.94
C LEU A 29 -0.98 1.39 2.30
N GLU A 30 0.25 1.85 2.52
CA GLU A 30 0.67 2.57 3.73
C GLU A 30 -0.18 3.83 3.94
N ALA A 31 -0.34 4.63 2.88
CA ALA A 31 -1.12 5.87 2.91
C ALA A 31 -2.62 5.60 3.16
N THR A 32 -3.21 4.63 2.45
CA THR A 32 -4.62 4.28 2.61
C THR A 32 -4.90 3.67 3.99
N SER A 33 -3.98 2.85 4.52
CA SER A 33 -4.12 2.27 5.86
C SER A 33 -4.09 3.35 6.94
N ALA A 34 -3.26 4.40 6.78
CA ALA A 34 -3.23 5.54 7.69
C ALA A 34 -4.54 6.34 7.66
N GLN A 35 -5.10 6.58 6.47
CA GLN A 35 -6.42 7.22 6.31
C GLN A 35 -7.53 6.37 6.96
N TYR A 36 -7.53 5.07 6.70
CA TYR A 36 -8.48 4.15 7.31
C TYR A 36 -8.39 4.18 8.84
N PHE A 37 -7.19 4.13 9.40
CA PHE A 37 -6.97 4.26 10.84
C PHE A 37 -7.60 5.53 11.42
N VAL A 38 -7.37 6.68 10.79
CA VAL A 38 -7.99 7.94 11.24
C VAL A 38 -9.51 7.87 11.17
N LEU A 39 -10.06 7.32 10.08
CA LEU A 39 -11.50 7.16 9.91
C LEU A 39 -12.13 6.32 11.04
N VAL A 40 -11.53 5.18 11.40
CA VAL A 40 -12.16 4.24 12.34
C VAL A 40 -11.82 4.49 13.80
N VAL A 41 -10.71 5.16 14.10
CA VAL A 41 -10.25 5.39 15.48
C VAL A 41 -10.47 6.82 15.94
N HIS A 42 -10.36 7.80 15.03
CA HIS A 42 -10.32 9.21 15.41
C HIS A 42 -11.49 10.03 14.89
N ALA A 43 -12.07 9.69 13.74
CA ALA A 43 -13.13 10.49 13.13
C ALA A 43 -14.36 10.60 14.04
N LYS A 44 -14.92 11.80 14.10
CA LYS A 44 -16.13 12.13 14.86
C LYS A 44 -17.07 12.93 13.97
N ALA A 45 -18.36 12.78 14.19
CA ALA A 45 -19.36 13.61 13.52
C ALA A 45 -19.06 15.11 13.77
N GLY A 46 -19.06 15.90 12.70
CA GLY A 46 -18.77 17.34 12.77
C GLY A 46 -17.29 17.73 12.89
N MET A 47 -16.34 16.79 12.77
CA MET A 47 -14.89 17.08 12.87
C MET A 47 -14.38 18.07 11.81
N GLY A 48 -15.04 18.16 10.64
CA GLY A 48 -14.61 19.02 9.54
C GLY A 48 -13.33 18.51 8.85
N ILE A 49 -13.10 18.99 7.62
CA ILE A 49 -12.02 18.48 6.75
C ILE A 49 -10.64 18.83 7.31
N ALA A 50 -10.43 20.08 7.75
CA ALA A 50 -9.11 20.54 8.20
C ALA A 50 -8.57 19.75 9.41
N ALA A 51 -9.40 19.54 10.44
CA ALA A 51 -9.01 18.74 11.60
C ALA A 51 -8.82 17.25 11.25
N GLY A 52 -9.64 16.73 10.33
CA GLY A 52 -9.45 15.37 9.81
C GLY A 52 -8.12 15.21 9.06
N GLN A 53 -7.75 16.18 8.23
CA GLN A 53 -6.50 16.16 7.46
C GLN A 53 -5.27 16.20 8.37
N GLU A 54 -5.29 17.01 9.44
CA GLU A 54 -4.19 17.05 10.42
C GLU A 54 -3.95 15.66 11.05
N LEU A 55 -5.03 14.93 11.36
CA LEU A 55 -4.93 13.57 11.89
C LEU A 55 -4.37 12.60 10.85
N VAL A 56 -4.77 12.73 9.58
CA VAL A 56 -4.25 11.92 8.47
C VAL A 56 -2.76 12.17 8.28
N ASP A 57 -2.32 13.42 8.25
CA ASP A 57 -0.91 13.77 8.06
C ASP A 57 -0.07 13.27 9.23
N LYS A 58 -0.59 13.39 10.45
CA LYS A 58 0.03 12.82 11.65
C LYS A 58 0.13 11.30 11.57
N ALA A 59 -0.90 10.61 11.07
CA ALA A 59 -0.87 9.16 10.88
C ALA A 59 0.13 8.75 9.79
N LYS A 60 0.16 9.46 8.67
CA LYS A 60 1.12 9.23 7.56
C LYS A 60 2.57 9.47 7.94
N SER A 61 2.84 10.33 8.94
CA SER A 61 4.18 10.53 9.49
C SER A 61 4.71 9.33 10.30
N LYS A 62 3.84 8.37 10.65
CA LYS A 62 4.22 7.15 11.36
C LYS A 62 4.69 6.08 10.39
N THR A 63 5.50 5.16 10.91
CA THR A 63 5.91 3.99 10.12
C THR A 63 4.70 3.08 9.87
N PHE A 64 4.73 2.34 8.75
CA PHE A 64 3.67 1.40 8.41
C PHE A 64 3.33 0.44 9.56
N GLY A 65 4.37 -0.17 10.15
CA GLY A 65 4.19 -1.07 11.29
C GLY A 65 3.55 -0.40 12.50
N SER A 66 3.79 0.89 12.73
CA SER A 66 3.12 1.65 13.79
C SER A 66 1.62 1.82 13.52
N THR A 67 1.23 2.10 12.28
CA THR A 67 -0.17 2.22 11.86
C THR A 67 -0.90 0.88 11.99
N ILE A 68 -0.30 -0.21 11.48
CA ILE A 68 -0.88 -1.56 11.58
C ILE A 68 -1.06 -1.98 13.03
N ASN A 69 -0.04 -1.81 13.87
CA ASN A 69 -0.14 -2.15 15.29
C ASN A 69 -1.25 -1.36 16.02
N GLN A 70 -1.53 -0.12 15.60
CA GLN A 70 -2.63 0.66 16.18
C GLN A 70 -4.00 0.17 15.70
N LEU A 71 -4.14 -0.18 14.41
CA LEU A 71 -5.36 -0.78 13.86
C LEU A 71 -5.71 -2.11 14.55
N VAL A 72 -4.71 -2.96 14.75
CA VAL A 72 -4.83 -4.23 15.48
C VAL A 72 -5.29 -4.00 16.92
N LYS A 73 -4.63 -3.08 17.64
CA LYS A 73 -5.02 -2.73 19.01
C LYS A 73 -6.44 -2.20 19.10
N ALA A 74 -6.89 -1.46 18.09
CA ALA A 74 -8.25 -0.93 18.00
C ALA A 74 -9.29 -1.99 17.60
N LYS A 75 -8.88 -3.21 17.23
CA LYS A 75 -9.72 -4.32 16.76
C LYS A 75 -10.64 -3.92 15.60
N GLN A 76 -10.11 -3.12 14.68
CA GLN A 76 -10.87 -2.60 13.53
C GLN A 76 -10.68 -3.44 12.26
N LEU A 77 -9.83 -4.46 12.30
CA LEU A 77 -9.61 -5.38 11.18
C LEU A 77 -10.11 -6.79 11.53
N PRO A 78 -10.66 -7.53 10.55
CA PRO A 78 -10.82 -8.98 10.68
C PRO A 78 -9.47 -9.67 10.89
N GLN A 79 -9.43 -10.74 11.68
CA GLN A 79 -8.18 -11.44 12.01
C GLN A 79 -7.40 -11.88 10.76
N GLU A 80 -8.08 -12.39 9.74
CA GLU A 80 -7.45 -12.80 8.47
C GLU A 80 -6.71 -11.63 7.80
N VAL A 81 -7.30 -10.43 7.83
CA VAL A 81 -6.70 -9.23 7.23
C VAL A 81 -5.51 -8.76 8.07
N GLU A 82 -5.62 -8.84 9.40
CA GLU A 82 -4.51 -8.56 10.31
C GLU A 82 -3.29 -9.47 10.06
N ASP A 83 -3.52 -10.78 9.96
CA ASP A 83 -2.44 -11.75 9.75
C ASP A 83 -1.70 -11.48 8.44
N ARG A 84 -2.45 -11.14 7.38
CA ARG A 84 -1.90 -10.73 6.07
C ARG A 84 -1.09 -9.44 6.16
N PHE A 85 -1.56 -8.44 6.90
CA PHE A 85 -0.78 -7.22 7.13
C PHE A 85 0.54 -7.49 7.86
N GLN A 86 0.55 -8.38 8.86
CA GLN A 86 1.77 -8.73 9.58
C GLN A 86 2.77 -9.49 8.72
N ALA A 87 2.27 -10.41 7.88
CA ALA A 87 3.09 -11.10 6.89
C ALA A 87 3.72 -10.10 5.89
N LEU A 88 2.91 -9.20 5.31
CA LEU A 88 3.39 -8.20 4.37
C LEU A 88 4.35 -7.19 5.02
N LEU A 89 4.14 -6.82 6.29
CA LEU A 89 5.04 -5.94 7.03
C LEU A 89 6.44 -6.56 7.15
N SER A 90 6.52 -7.87 7.37
CA SER A 90 7.78 -8.60 7.44
C SER A 90 8.51 -8.56 6.09
N GLU A 91 7.77 -8.77 4.99
CA GLU A 91 8.31 -8.69 3.63
C GLU A 91 8.75 -7.27 3.24
N ARG A 92 7.97 -6.25 3.61
CA ARG A 92 8.33 -4.84 3.40
C ARG A 92 9.61 -4.48 4.15
N ASN A 93 9.75 -4.93 5.41
CA ASN A 93 10.96 -4.71 6.18
C ASN A 93 12.17 -5.38 5.54
N TRP A 94 12.01 -6.62 5.05
CA TRP A 94 13.05 -7.28 4.25
C TRP A 94 13.40 -6.48 2.99
N LEU A 95 12.40 -6.02 2.24
CA LEU A 95 12.62 -5.27 1.00
C LEU A 95 13.43 -3.99 1.24
N VAL A 96 13.10 -3.25 2.31
CA VAL A 96 13.73 -1.96 2.61
C VAL A 96 15.09 -2.12 3.30
N HIS A 97 15.28 -3.13 4.14
CA HIS A 97 16.46 -3.24 4.99
C HIS A 97 17.45 -4.35 4.58
N SER A 98 17.02 -5.34 3.81
CA SER A 98 17.80 -6.58 3.60
C SER A 98 17.87 -7.07 2.14
N SER A 99 17.11 -6.48 1.22
CA SER A 99 17.04 -6.93 -0.19
C SER A 99 18.38 -6.84 -0.93
N ARG A 100 19.25 -5.89 -0.58
CA ARG A 100 20.53 -5.61 -1.28
C ARG A 100 21.43 -6.84 -1.43
N ALA A 101 21.49 -7.72 -0.43
CA ALA A 101 22.31 -8.93 -0.50
C ALA A 101 21.77 -9.89 -1.57
N SER A 102 20.45 -10.09 -1.59
CA SER A 102 19.75 -10.93 -2.55
C SER A 102 19.85 -10.37 -3.97
N SER A 103 19.72 -9.05 -4.13
CA SER A 103 19.85 -8.37 -5.42
C SER A 103 21.23 -8.56 -6.06
N ARG A 104 22.31 -8.58 -5.26
CA ARG A 104 23.66 -8.78 -5.77
C ARG A 104 23.84 -10.17 -6.38
N ALA A 105 23.36 -11.21 -5.70
CA ALA A 105 23.43 -12.58 -6.22
C ALA A 105 22.57 -12.74 -7.49
N ALA A 106 21.38 -12.13 -7.51
CA ALA A 106 20.43 -12.17 -8.61
C ALA A 106 20.97 -11.60 -9.93
N ILE A 107 21.83 -10.58 -9.90
CA ILE A 107 22.42 -10.00 -11.13
C ILE A 107 23.27 -11.04 -11.87
N HIS A 108 23.97 -11.92 -11.15
CA HIS A 108 24.92 -12.86 -11.73
C HIS A 108 24.35 -14.27 -11.95
N ASN A 109 23.14 -14.56 -11.47
CA ASN A 109 22.55 -15.90 -11.49
C ASN A 109 21.07 -15.84 -11.89
N ASP A 110 20.70 -16.52 -12.99
CA ASP A 110 19.32 -16.54 -13.51
C ASP A 110 18.30 -17.06 -12.50
N HIS A 111 18.62 -18.16 -11.81
CA HIS A 111 17.70 -18.76 -10.86
C HIS A 111 17.45 -17.83 -9.67
N ALA A 112 18.50 -17.21 -9.14
CA ALA A 112 18.38 -16.21 -8.08
C ALA A 112 17.63 -14.95 -8.55
N CYS A 113 17.81 -14.56 -9.82
CA CYS A 113 17.04 -13.46 -10.44
C CYS A 113 15.54 -13.77 -10.46
N GLN A 114 15.17 -14.96 -10.94
CA GLN A 114 13.78 -15.37 -11.03
C GLN A 114 13.10 -15.43 -9.66
N ILE A 115 13.77 -16.01 -8.65
CA ILE A 115 13.27 -16.06 -7.26
C ILE A 115 13.05 -14.65 -6.72
N LEU A 116 13.99 -13.73 -6.97
CA LEU A 116 13.87 -12.36 -6.48
C LEU A 116 12.70 -11.63 -7.16
N ILE A 117 12.54 -11.78 -8.47
CA ILE A 117 11.44 -11.19 -9.23
C ILE A 117 10.10 -11.71 -8.71
N GLU A 118 9.95 -13.03 -8.57
CA GLU A 118 8.73 -13.65 -8.06
C GLU A 118 8.37 -13.15 -6.66
N ARG A 119 9.36 -13.06 -5.76
CA ARG A 119 9.13 -12.49 -4.42
C ARG A 119 8.66 -11.04 -4.48
N LEU A 120 9.24 -10.21 -5.34
CA LEU A 120 8.83 -8.80 -5.51
C LEU A 120 7.41 -8.69 -6.08
N ASP A 121 7.05 -9.55 -7.03
CA ASP A 121 5.70 -9.59 -7.61
C ASP A 121 4.66 -10.03 -6.58
N ILE A 122 4.98 -11.00 -5.73
CA ILE A 122 4.12 -11.43 -4.60
C ILE A 122 3.89 -10.27 -3.62
N ILE A 123 4.94 -9.51 -3.27
CA ILE A 123 4.82 -8.34 -2.39
C ILE A 123 3.89 -7.29 -3.00
N ALA A 124 4.09 -6.97 -4.29
CA ALA A 124 3.30 -5.98 -4.99
C ALA A 124 1.82 -6.40 -5.09
N GLU A 125 1.56 -7.66 -5.42
CA GLU A 125 0.20 -8.19 -5.54
C GLU A 125 -0.49 -8.26 -4.18
N GLU A 126 0.19 -8.70 -3.13
CA GLU A 126 -0.39 -8.76 -1.79
C GLU A 126 -0.72 -7.36 -1.26
N ALA A 127 0.13 -6.37 -1.52
CA ALA A 127 -0.16 -4.98 -1.17
C ALA A 127 -1.44 -4.48 -1.85
N ARG A 128 -1.60 -4.79 -3.15
CA ARG A 128 -2.79 -4.43 -3.94
C ARG A 128 -4.05 -5.17 -3.46
N LEU A 129 -3.94 -6.44 -3.07
CA LEU A 129 -5.06 -7.20 -2.51
C LEU A 129 -5.48 -6.65 -1.15
N LEU A 130 -4.54 -6.32 -0.28
CA LEU A 130 -4.84 -5.67 1.00
C LEU A 130 -5.45 -4.28 0.82
N LEU A 131 -5.05 -3.53 -0.19
CA LEU A 131 -5.67 -2.23 -0.51
C LEU A 131 -7.17 -2.38 -0.80
N LYS A 132 -7.54 -3.42 -1.55
CA LYS A 132 -8.95 -3.76 -1.80
C LYS A 132 -9.68 -4.15 -0.52
N GLU A 133 -9.05 -4.90 0.38
CA GLU A 133 -9.64 -5.24 1.66
C GLU A 133 -9.87 -4.00 2.53
N VAL A 134 -8.90 -3.08 2.61
CA VAL A 134 -9.09 -1.80 3.31
C VAL A 134 -10.25 -1.01 2.71
N ALA A 135 -10.36 -0.94 1.39
CA ALA A 135 -11.48 -0.27 0.72
C ALA A 135 -12.85 -0.87 1.12
N LYS A 136 -12.95 -2.21 1.18
CA LYS A 136 -14.16 -2.90 1.68
C LYS A 136 -14.45 -2.54 3.15
N GLN A 137 -13.42 -2.48 3.99
CA GLN A 137 -13.59 -2.11 5.40
C GLN A 137 -14.03 -0.66 5.58
N VAL A 138 -13.50 0.27 4.77
CA VAL A 138 -13.96 1.66 4.71
C VAL A 138 -15.43 1.70 4.35
N GLU A 139 -15.84 1.04 3.27
CA GLU A 139 -17.23 1.00 2.80
C GLU A 139 -18.17 0.44 3.88
N ALA A 140 -17.79 -0.67 4.52
CA ALA A 140 -18.55 -1.27 5.61
C ALA A 140 -18.63 -0.34 6.84
N PHE A 141 -17.58 0.41 7.13
CA PHE A 141 -17.57 1.38 8.22
C PHE A 141 -18.53 2.55 7.95
N VAL A 142 -18.44 3.19 6.78
CA VAL A 142 -19.28 4.36 6.46
C VAL A 142 -20.76 4.01 6.36
N LYS A 143 -21.09 2.83 5.80
CA LYS A 143 -22.48 2.32 5.76
C LYS A 143 -23.05 2.12 7.16
N ARG A 144 -22.28 1.53 8.07
CA ARG A 144 -22.70 1.35 9.48
C ARG A 144 -22.92 2.67 10.21
N HIS A 145 -22.21 3.73 9.81
CA HIS A 145 -22.34 5.06 10.40
C HIS A 145 -23.34 5.96 9.66
N GLY A 146 -24.22 5.37 8.83
CA GLY A 146 -25.37 6.07 8.26
C GLY A 146 -25.08 6.92 7.03
N ILE A 147 -23.90 6.80 6.42
CA ILE A 147 -23.62 7.45 5.14
C ILE A 147 -24.29 6.64 4.03
N SER A 148 -25.21 7.27 3.30
CA SER A 148 -25.93 6.61 2.21
C SER A 148 -24.98 6.29 1.05
N THR A 149 -25.23 5.18 0.35
CA THR A 149 -24.48 4.83 -0.87
C THR A 149 -24.66 5.86 -1.98
N ALA A 150 -25.79 6.58 -2.00
CA ALA A 150 -26.04 7.67 -2.93
C ALA A 150 -25.08 8.84 -2.70
N ASN A 151 -24.86 9.24 -1.43
CA ASN A 151 -23.93 10.31 -1.10
C ASN A 151 -22.48 9.93 -1.45
N ILE A 152 -22.10 8.67 -1.23
CA ILE A 152 -20.77 8.15 -1.61
C ILE A 152 -20.60 8.19 -3.13
N ALA A 153 -21.60 7.75 -3.89
CA ALA A 153 -21.55 7.76 -5.37
C ALA A 153 -21.50 9.18 -5.93
N GLU A 154 -22.24 10.12 -5.33
CA GLU A 154 -22.25 11.53 -5.73
C GLU A 154 -20.88 12.18 -5.50
N LEU A 155 -20.29 12.02 -4.30
CA LEU A 155 -18.94 12.51 -4.00
C LEU A 155 -17.88 11.87 -4.90
N ALA A 156 -17.94 10.54 -5.10
CA ALA A 156 -17.02 9.85 -6.00
C ALA A 156 -17.14 10.38 -7.45
N SER A 157 -18.35 10.64 -7.93
CA SER A 157 -18.59 11.23 -9.25
C SER A 157 -18.06 12.66 -9.35
N GLN A 158 -18.21 13.46 -8.30
CA GLN A 158 -17.66 14.83 -8.24
C GLN A 158 -16.13 14.79 -8.30
N THR A 159 -15.48 13.97 -7.48
CA THR A 159 -14.03 13.80 -7.49
C THR A 159 -13.51 13.28 -8.84
N LEU A 160 -14.20 12.32 -9.46
CA LEU A 160 -13.86 11.86 -10.82
C LEU A 160 -14.00 12.98 -11.84
N SER A 161 -15.05 13.80 -11.74
CA SER A 161 -15.25 14.94 -12.62
C SER A 161 -14.19 16.03 -12.42
N GLU A 162 -13.71 16.26 -11.19
CA GLU A 162 -12.60 17.16 -10.90
C GLU A 162 -11.29 16.64 -11.51
N TRP A 163 -11.01 15.35 -11.36
CA TRP A 163 -9.81 14.73 -11.93
C TRP A 163 -9.82 14.69 -13.46
N HIS A 164 -10.99 14.50 -14.06
CA HIS A 164 -11.17 14.57 -15.52
C HIS A 164 -11.31 16.02 -16.03
N GLY A 165 -11.69 16.96 -15.17
CA GLY A 165 -11.91 18.37 -15.50
C GLY A 165 -10.67 19.25 -15.36
N GLU A 166 -9.71 18.89 -14.50
CA GLU A 166 -8.47 19.65 -14.28
C GLU A 166 -7.25 19.14 -15.08
N ASN A 167 -7.41 18.16 -15.98
CA ASN A 167 -6.35 17.73 -16.91
C ASN A 167 -6.89 17.40 -18.31
N ALA A 168 -7.61 18.33 -18.93
CA ALA A 168 -7.70 18.36 -20.39
C ALA A 168 -6.55 19.25 -20.91
N PRO A 169 -5.54 18.71 -21.63
CA PRO A 169 -4.61 19.55 -22.39
C PRO A 169 -5.34 20.36 -23.46
#